data_AF-A0A1H1PNT5-F1
#
_entry.id   AF-A0A1H1PNT5-F1
#
_cell.length_a   1.000
_cell.length_b   1.000
_cell.length_c   1.000
_cell.angle_alpha   90.00
_cell.angle_beta   90.00
_cell.angle_gamma   90.00
#
_symmetry.space_group_name_H-M   'P 1'
#
loop_
_entity.id
_entity.type
_entity.pdbx_description
1 polymer ?
#
loop_
_entity_poly.entity_id
_entity_poly.type
_entity_poly.pdbx_seq_one_letter_code
_entity_poly.pdbx_strand_id
1 'polypeptide(L)'
;MLCTNTFHPYGVEIFDEPMSKLVVRGDDGPRSLRVTDHPAWRSRADQPVLAAGAFWERLELGPARYADGSIAGPARAVEVPVALRLDFAAGPLWFVGGNPSERGEVFIPGDEIMVVFTPEVMLRIGFPAGAFGGPPTV
;
A
#
# COMPACT_ATOMS: atom_id res chain seq x y z
N MET A 1 -11.19 -12.27 18.98
CA MET A 1 -11.84 -10.96 18.82
C MET A 1 -12.70 -11.02 17.58
N LEU A 2 -14.00 -10.76 17.70
CA LEU A 2 -14.96 -10.87 16.59
C LEU A 2 -14.83 -9.61 15.74
N CYS A 3 -14.09 -9.64 14.63
CA CYS A 3 -14.15 -8.56 13.63
C CYS A 3 -15.54 -8.61 13.02
N THR A 4 -16.36 -7.59 13.25
CA THR A 4 -17.69 -7.48 12.64
C THR A 4 -17.53 -6.96 11.22
N ASN A 5 -17.01 -7.85 10.36
CA ASN A 5 -16.61 -7.61 8.97
C ASN A 5 -17.82 -7.29 8.08
N THR A 6 -18.07 -6.01 7.82
CA THR A 6 -18.79 -5.63 6.59
C THR A 6 -17.76 -5.17 5.57
N PHE A 7 -17.32 -6.09 4.73
CA PHE A 7 -16.54 -5.75 3.54
C PHE A 7 -17.48 -5.07 2.54
N HIS A 8 -17.21 -3.80 2.23
CA HIS A 8 -17.92 -3.11 1.17
C HIS A 8 -17.44 -3.62 -0.21
N PRO A 9 -18.17 -3.34 -1.32
CA PRO A 9 -17.87 -3.89 -2.65
C PRO A 9 -16.47 -3.60 -3.21
N TYR A 10 -15.69 -2.77 -2.52
CA TYR A 10 -14.31 -2.40 -2.85
C TYR A 10 -13.26 -3.00 -1.91
N GLY A 11 -13.65 -3.95 -1.04
CA GLY A 11 -12.72 -4.59 -0.09
C GLY A 11 -12.21 -3.67 1.02
N VAL A 12 -12.82 -2.49 1.18
CA VAL A 12 -12.46 -1.52 2.22
C VAL A 12 -13.28 -1.82 3.47
N GLU A 13 -12.59 -2.14 4.56
CA GLU A 13 -13.18 -2.14 5.90
C GLU A 13 -13.17 -0.70 6.44
N ILE A 14 -14.35 -0.20 6.77
CA ILE A 14 -14.51 1.13 7.36
C ILE A 14 -14.76 0.94 8.84
N PHE A 15 -13.90 1.55 9.65
CA PHE A 15 -14.02 1.54 11.09
C PHE A 15 -14.63 2.85 11.58
N ASP A 16 -15.66 2.76 12.43
CA ASP A 16 -16.26 3.93 13.09
C ASP A 16 -15.33 4.58 14.13
N GLU A 17 -14.28 3.86 14.52
CA GLU A 17 -13.25 4.34 15.43
C GLU A 17 -11.87 4.34 14.74
N PRO A 18 -10.94 5.21 15.17
CA PRO A 18 -9.56 5.14 14.69
C PRO A 18 -8.99 3.73 14.90
N MET A 19 -8.34 3.18 13.86
CA MET A 19 -7.76 1.84 13.88
C MET A 19 -6.83 1.61 15.07
N SER A 20 -6.17 2.65 15.59
CA SER A 20 -5.35 2.62 16.82
C SER A 20 -6.09 2.18 18.10
N LYS A 21 -7.42 2.21 18.12
CA LYS A 21 -8.26 1.66 19.19
C LYS A 21 -8.61 0.18 18.98
N LEU A 22 -8.48 -0.31 17.75
CA LEU A 22 -8.89 -1.65 17.33
C LEU A 22 -7.71 -2.62 17.23
N VAL A 23 -6.49 -2.11 17.14
CA VAL A 23 -5.28 -2.96 17.14
C VAL A 23 -4.91 -3.41 18.55
N VAL A 24 -4.48 -4.67 18.68
CA VAL A 24 -3.96 -5.25 19.93
C VAL A 24 -2.81 -4.39 20.46
N ARG A 25 -2.92 -3.93 21.70
CA ARG A 25 -1.89 -3.14 22.40
C ARG A 25 -1.10 -4.06 23.33
N GLY A 26 0.22 -3.94 23.34
CA GLY A 26 1.13 -4.75 24.16
C GLY A 26 2.53 -4.80 23.54
N ASP A 27 3.45 -5.52 24.18
CA ASP A 27 4.85 -5.64 23.71
C ASP A 27 4.96 -6.30 22.33
N ASP A 28 3.99 -7.16 21.97
CA ASP A 28 3.89 -7.82 20.66
C ASP A 28 2.95 -7.10 19.67
N GLY A 29 2.36 -5.97 20.06
CA GLY A 29 1.48 -5.17 19.22
C GLY A 29 2.24 -4.14 18.37
N PRO A 30 1.65 -3.59 17.29
CA PRO A 30 2.32 -2.60 16.48
C PRO A 30 2.62 -1.34 17.28
N ARG A 31 3.87 -0.90 17.19
CA ARG A 31 4.35 0.29 17.87
C ARG A 31 3.79 1.54 17.20
N SER A 32 3.09 2.36 17.98
CA SER A 32 2.73 3.72 17.55
C SER A 32 3.95 4.62 17.58
N LEU A 33 4.24 5.28 16.46
CA LEU A 33 5.32 6.24 16.32
C LEU A 33 4.72 7.57 15.86
N ARG A 34 5.16 8.70 16.43
CA ARG A 34 4.91 9.98 15.78
C ARG A 34 5.72 10.02 14.50
N VAL A 35 5.08 10.43 13.41
CA VAL A 35 5.72 10.55 12.09
C VAL A 35 7.00 11.39 12.17
N THR A 36 6.99 12.47 12.96
CA THR A 36 8.14 13.36 13.19
C THR A 36 9.32 12.73 13.95
N ASP A 37 9.10 11.60 14.64
CA ASP A 37 10.14 10.90 15.39
C ASP A 37 10.93 9.92 14.50
N HIS A 38 10.38 9.52 13.35
CA HIS A 38 11.05 8.61 12.44
C HIS A 38 12.01 9.36 11.49
N PRO A 39 13.31 9.01 11.41
CA PRO A 39 14.30 9.76 10.63
C PRO A 39 13.93 9.98 9.16
N ALA A 40 13.32 8.97 8.50
CA ALA A 40 12.94 9.09 7.09
C ALA A 40 11.72 10.00 6.87
N TRP A 41 10.86 10.13 7.88
CA TRP A 41 9.67 10.97 7.84
C TRP A 41 9.93 12.38 8.33
N ARG A 42 10.80 12.55 9.34
CA ARG A 42 11.10 13.85 9.95
C ARG A 42 11.50 14.90 8.92
N SER A 43 12.29 14.53 7.91
CA SER A 43 12.70 15.44 6.85
C SER A 43 11.59 15.81 5.87
N ARG A 44 10.46 15.09 5.88
CA ARG A 44 9.32 15.27 4.96
C ARG A 44 8.05 15.75 5.66
N ALA A 45 7.97 15.58 6.98
CA ALA A 45 6.91 16.14 7.80
C ALA A 45 6.87 17.66 7.62
N ASP A 46 5.66 18.21 7.53
CA ASP A 46 5.38 19.63 7.30
C ASP A 46 5.90 20.21 5.98
N GLN A 47 6.40 19.38 5.05
CA GLN A 47 6.71 19.81 3.69
C GLN A 47 5.49 19.68 2.78
N PRO A 48 5.30 20.61 1.84
CA PRO A 48 4.31 20.43 0.78
C PRO A 48 4.71 19.28 -0.15
N VAL A 49 3.71 18.53 -0.62
CA VAL A 49 3.88 17.59 -1.74
C VAL A 49 4.11 18.40 -3.01
N LEU A 50 5.23 18.18 -3.69
CA LEU A 50 5.62 18.89 -4.90
C LEU A 50 5.03 18.25 -6.16
N ALA A 51 4.94 16.92 -6.17
CA ALA A 51 4.32 16.15 -7.24
C ALA A 51 3.81 14.81 -6.70
N ALA A 52 2.88 14.20 -7.45
CA ALA A 52 2.39 12.87 -7.17
C ALA A 52 2.23 12.08 -8.48
N GLY A 53 2.45 10.77 -8.42
CA GLY A 53 2.25 9.86 -9.55
C GLY A 53 1.81 8.50 -9.06
N ALA A 54 1.08 7.76 -9.89
CA ALA A 54 0.63 6.41 -9.56
C ALA A 54 1.19 5.40 -10.56
N PHE A 55 1.55 4.23 -10.06
CA PHE A 55 1.87 3.06 -10.88
C PHE A 55 0.64 2.16 -10.91
N TRP A 56 0.16 1.92 -12.12
CA TRP A 56 -1.04 1.16 -12.38
C TRP A 56 -0.66 -0.20 -12.91
N GLU A 57 -1.31 -1.24 -12.40
CA GLU A 57 -1.26 -2.57 -12.98
C GLU A 57 -2.63 -3.00 -13.46
N ARG A 58 -2.61 -3.77 -14.55
CA ARG A 58 -3.78 -4.44 -15.06
C ARG A 58 -3.92 -5.81 -14.41
N LEU A 59 -4.98 -5.99 -13.63
CA LEU A 59 -5.32 -7.28 -13.05
C LEU A 59 -6.44 -7.95 -13.85
N GLU A 60 -6.21 -9.20 -14.22
CA GLU A 60 -7.24 -10.06 -14.80
C GLU A 60 -7.97 -10.80 -13.65
N LEU A 61 -9.19 -10.36 -13.35
CA LEU A 61 -10.02 -10.96 -12.31
C LEU A 61 -10.89 -12.05 -12.94
N GLY A 62 -10.81 -13.25 -12.38
CA GLY A 62 -11.74 -14.34 -12.69
C GLY A 62 -13.19 -13.95 -12.37
N PRO A 63 -14.17 -14.76 -12.81
CA PRO A 63 -15.57 -14.50 -12.49
C PRO A 63 -15.77 -14.49 -10.98
N ALA A 64 -16.46 -13.47 -10.48
CA ALA A 64 -16.87 -13.41 -9.09
C ALA A 64 -17.87 -14.54 -8.82
N ARG A 65 -17.73 -15.23 -7.67
CA ARG A 65 -18.57 -16.38 -7.32
C ARG A 65 -19.18 -16.21 -5.95
N TYR A 66 -20.44 -16.65 -5.82
CA TYR A 66 -21.07 -16.84 -4.52
C TYR A 66 -20.51 -18.08 -3.82
N ALA A 67 -20.82 -18.25 -2.53
CA ALA A 67 -20.37 -19.39 -1.73
C ALA A 67 -20.87 -20.76 -2.28
N ASP A 68 -21.99 -20.77 -3.01
CA ASP A 68 -22.53 -21.95 -3.68
C ASP A 68 -21.85 -22.26 -5.04
N GLY A 69 -20.85 -21.48 -5.43
CA GLY A 69 -20.10 -21.62 -6.68
C GLY A 69 -20.74 -20.99 -7.91
N SER A 70 -21.97 -20.48 -7.80
CA SER A 70 -22.63 -19.75 -8.89
C SER A 70 -21.94 -18.42 -9.19
N ILE A 71 -22.01 -17.95 -10.43
CA ILE A 71 -21.31 -16.74 -10.88
C ILE A 71 -22.12 -15.51 -10.49
N ALA A 72 -21.54 -14.66 -9.64
CA ALA A 72 -22.06 -13.37 -9.23
C ALA A 72 -21.72 -12.25 -10.22
N GLY A 73 -20.63 -12.40 -10.98
CA GLY A 73 -20.18 -11.42 -11.96
C GLY A 73 -19.19 -11.99 -12.96
N PRO A 74 -19.15 -11.47 -14.20
CA PRO A 74 -18.25 -11.96 -15.23
C PRO A 74 -16.78 -11.71 -14.87
N ALA A 75 -15.89 -12.48 -15.48
CA ALA A 75 -14.47 -12.15 -15.48
C ALA A 75 -14.26 -10.76 -16.11
N ARG A 76 -13.30 -10.01 -15.59
CA ARG A 76 -13.00 -8.66 -16.09
C ARG A 76 -11.56 -8.29 -15.79
N ALA A 77 -11.02 -7.46 -16.64
CA ALA A 77 -9.78 -6.76 -16.34
C ALA A 77 -10.07 -5.44 -15.64
N VAL A 78 -9.26 -5.11 -14.64
CA VAL A 78 -9.31 -3.81 -13.95
C VAL A 78 -7.92 -3.22 -13.87
N GLU A 79 -7.82 -1.91 -14.05
CA GLU A 79 -6.60 -1.16 -13.75
C GLU A 79 -6.66 -0.76 -12.27
N VAL A 80 -5.63 -1.11 -11.50
CA VAL A 80 -5.54 -0.78 -10.08
C VAL A 80 -4.25 0.00 -9.82
N PRO A 81 -4.30 1.06 -9.00
CA PRO A 81 -3.08 1.74 -8.57
C PRO A 81 -2.42 0.89 -7.48
N VAL A 82 -1.32 0.21 -7.83
CA VAL A 82 -0.60 -0.64 -6.87
C VAL A 82 0.46 0.13 -6.09
N ALA A 83 0.85 1.30 -6.58
CA ALA A 83 1.70 2.20 -5.82
C ALA A 83 1.43 3.69 -6.14
N LEU A 84 1.62 4.54 -5.13
CA LEU A 84 1.57 6.00 -5.22
C LEU A 84 2.93 6.56 -4.83
N ARG A 85 3.55 7.33 -5.72
CA ARG A 85 4.76 8.12 -5.46
C ARG A 85 4.37 9.53 -5.06
N LEU A 86 4.98 10.06 -4.00
CA LEU A 86 4.92 11.47 -3.60
C LEU A 86 6.31 12.07 -3.59
N ASP A 87 6.48 13.21 -4.23
CA ASP A 87 7.73 13.95 -4.28
C ASP A 87 7.73 15.10 -3.26
N PHE A 88 8.79 15.15 -2.45
CA PHE A 88 9.07 16.22 -1.49
C PHE A 88 10.43 16.84 -1.79
N ALA A 89 10.72 18.02 -1.23
CA ALA A 89 12.05 18.63 -1.35
C ALA A 89 13.14 17.73 -0.73
N ALA A 90 12.81 16.97 0.31
CA ALA A 90 13.69 15.96 0.92
C ALA A 90 13.77 14.63 0.15
N GLY A 91 13.15 14.53 -1.03
CA GLY A 91 13.15 13.36 -1.90
C GLY A 91 11.84 12.57 -1.89
N PRO A 92 11.66 11.65 -2.86
CA PRO A 92 10.44 10.87 -3.02
C PRO A 92 10.18 9.92 -1.84
N LEU A 93 8.92 9.49 -1.71
CA LEU A 93 8.50 8.28 -1.01
C LEU A 93 7.37 7.61 -1.79
N TRP A 94 7.09 6.35 -1.47
CA TRP A 94 6.03 5.57 -2.10
C TRP A 94 5.13 4.92 -1.06
N PHE A 95 3.83 4.90 -1.35
CA PHE A 95 2.87 4.00 -0.73
C PHE A 95 2.64 2.84 -1.70
N VAL A 96 2.86 1.61 -1.27
CA VAL A 96 2.74 0.41 -2.09
C VAL A 96 1.68 -0.49 -1.47
N GLY A 97 0.69 -0.91 -2.25
CA GLY A 97 -0.26 -1.96 -1.87
C GLY A 97 0.44 -3.30 -1.98
N GLY A 98 0.91 -3.85 -0.86
CA GLY A 98 1.73 -5.05 -0.86
C GLY A 98 1.82 -5.72 0.50
N ASN A 99 1.81 -7.04 0.49
CA ASN A 99 1.88 -7.85 1.70
C ASN A 99 3.31 -8.36 1.86
N PRO A 100 4.04 -7.93 2.90
CA PRO A 100 5.36 -8.46 3.19
C PRO A 100 5.24 -9.92 3.63
N SER A 101 6.19 -10.75 3.20
CA SER A 101 6.33 -12.12 3.68
C SER A 101 7.48 -12.23 4.69
N GLU A 102 7.45 -13.25 5.55
CA GLU A 102 8.53 -13.57 6.48
C GLU A 102 9.88 -13.81 5.78
N ARG A 103 9.85 -14.13 4.48
CA ARG A 103 11.05 -14.36 3.66
C ARG A 103 11.64 -13.06 3.09
N GLY A 104 11.03 -11.91 3.38
CA GLY A 104 11.46 -10.60 2.89
C GLY A 104 11.01 -10.30 1.44
N GLU A 105 10.22 -11.18 0.84
CA GLU A 105 9.54 -10.93 -0.43
C GLU A 105 8.28 -10.08 -0.17
N VAL A 106 7.85 -9.32 -1.17
CA VAL A 106 6.60 -8.56 -1.09
C VAL A 106 5.67 -9.08 -2.16
N PHE A 107 4.48 -9.52 -1.75
CA PHE A 107 3.42 -9.87 -2.67
C PHE A 107 2.66 -8.61 -3.07
N ILE A 108 2.61 -8.32 -4.36
CA ILE A 108 1.92 -7.16 -4.93
C ILE A 108 0.92 -7.66 -5.96
N PRO A 109 -0.32 -7.14 -5.99
CA PRO A 109 -0.89 -6.21 -5.03
C PRO A 109 -1.37 -6.91 -3.74
N GLY A 110 -1.22 -6.23 -2.60
CA GLY A 110 -1.68 -6.66 -1.28
C GLY A 110 -2.73 -5.73 -0.67
N ASP A 111 -3.34 -6.15 0.43
CA ASP A 111 -4.28 -5.37 1.24
C ASP A 111 -3.59 -4.50 2.30
N GLU A 112 -2.29 -4.72 2.54
CA GLU A 112 -1.47 -3.86 3.38
C GLU A 112 -0.82 -2.71 2.59
N ILE A 113 -0.54 -1.59 3.26
CA ILE A 113 0.18 -0.45 2.69
C ILE A 113 1.59 -0.39 3.28
N MET A 114 2.59 -0.61 2.42
CA MET A 114 3.99 -0.41 2.74
C MET A 114 4.42 1.01 2.37
N VAL A 115 5.15 1.69 3.27
CA VAL A 115 5.78 2.99 2.96
C VAL A 115 7.25 2.77 2.65
N VAL A 116 7.64 3.13 1.43
CA VAL A 116 9.01 2.99 0.92
C VAL A 116 9.65 4.37 0.78
N PHE A 117 10.90 4.52 1.22
CA PHE A 117 11.59 5.82 1.25
C PHE A 117 12.73 5.95 0.25
N THR A 118 13.10 4.87 -0.43
CA THR A 118 14.24 4.88 -1.36
C THR A 118 13.94 4.13 -2.66
N PRO A 119 14.50 4.62 -3.79
CA PRO A 119 14.47 3.93 -5.07
C PRO A 119 14.90 2.45 -5.04
N GLU A 120 15.95 2.16 -4.31
CA GLU A 120 16.59 0.84 -4.29
C GLU A 120 15.63 -0.21 -3.72
N VAL A 121 14.80 0.20 -2.75
CA VAL A 121 13.78 -0.68 -2.20
C VAL A 121 12.65 -0.88 -3.21
N MET A 122 12.25 0.15 -3.97
CA MET A 122 11.25 0.00 -5.04
C MET A 122 11.69 -1.00 -6.11
N LEU A 123 12.96 -0.91 -6.53
CA LEU A 123 13.55 -1.86 -7.47
C LEU A 123 13.57 -3.28 -6.91
N ARG A 124 13.97 -3.43 -5.64
CA ARG A 124 14.07 -4.73 -4.97
C ARG A 124 12.72 -5.45 -4.86
N ILE A 125 11.63 -4.71 -4.69
CA ILE A 125 10.28 -5.29 -4.59
C ILE A 125 9.58 -5.40 -5.96
N GLY A 126 10.29 -5.16 -7.06
CA GLY A 126 9.84 -5.48 -8.41
C GLY A 126 9.35 -4.30 -9.26
N PHE A 127 9.40 -3.05 -8.77
CA PHE A 127 9.03 -1.90 -9.58
C PHE A 127 10.15 -1.51 -10.56
N PRO A 128 9.80 -0.99 -11.76
CA PRO A 128 10.79 -0.61 -12.76
C PRO A 128 11.57 0.64 -12.36
N ALA A 129 12.82 0.72 -12.83
CA ALA A 129 13.64 1.93 -12.77
C ALA A 129 13.03 3.05 -13.63
N GLY A 130 13.37 4.30 -13.31
CA GLY A 130 12.97 5.49 -14.09
C GLY A 130 11.95 6.37 -13.37
N ALA A 131 10.95 6.86 -14.12
CA ALA A 131 10.02 7.90 -13.66
C ALA A 131 9.25 7.53 -12.39
N PHE A 132 9.08 6.24 -12.10
CA PHE A 132 8.40 5.79 -10.89
C PHE A 132 9.37 5.30 -9.80
N GLY A 133 10.34 4.43 -10.11
CA GLY A 133 11.23 3.79 -9.12
C GLY A 133 12.53 4.52 -8.74
N GLY A 134 12.92 5.65 -9.38
CA GLY A 134 14.18 6.39 -9.13
C GLY A 134 15.21 6.30 -10.29
N PRO A 135 16.28 7.13 -10.35
CA PRO A 135 16.81 7.63 -11.65
C PRO A 135 17.86 6.69 -12.30
N PRO A 136 18.25 6.87 -13.60
CA PRO A 136 18.03 8.03 -14.51
C PRO A 136 17.59 7.73 -15.96
N THR A 137 17.26 8.79 -16.72
CA THR A 137 17.87 9.02 -18.04
C THR A 137 18.22 10.51 -18.20
N VAL A 138 19.44 10.75 -18.68
CA VAL A 138 19.95 12.01 -19.27
C VAL A 138 19.14 12.36 -20.52
#